data_AF-A0A087U238-F1
#
_entry.id   AF-A0A087U238-F1
#
_cell.length_a   1.000
_cell.length_b   1.000
_cell.length_c   1.000
_cell.angle_alpha   90.00
_cell.angle_beta   90.00
_cell.angle_gamma   90.00
#
_symmetry.space_group_name_H-M   'P 1'
#
loop_
_entity.id
_entity.type
_entity.pdbx_description
1 polymer ?
#
loop_
_entity_poly.entity_id
_entity_poly.type
_entity_poly.pdbx_seq_one_letter_code
_entity_poly.pdbx_strand_id
1 'polypeptide(L)'
;MAALDTDWEDFPSYSDLARGIQEFLAKTYQETFIEKREHLSIESTWSYYNFSSFDITLVVLLSIVWSVLRYMSTEWIFKPLAHHYALTPTNQRKMPESAWKFVFYLCAWSYTCYVVILSGNYKFFQKPSTVWENWNLADAPPMDIYFMYMAQCGFYLHSLYATLFLDTWRKDSFVMMIHHILTLGLISISYS
;
A
#
# COMPACT_ATOMS: atom_id res chain seq x y z
N MET A 1 -30.79 -23.05 21.97
CA MET A 1 -30.02 -22.64 20.78
C MET A 1 -28.92 -21.73 21.27
N ALA A 2 -27.70 -22.25 21.39
CA ALA A 2 -26.54 -21.41 21.70
C ALA A 2 -26.37 -20.45 20.52
N ALA A 3 -26.37 -19.14 20.78
CA ALA A 3 -25.89 -18.17 19.81
C ALA A 3 -24.46 -18.60 19.46
N LEU A 4 -24.21 -18.86 18.17
CA LEU A 4 -22.85 -19.00 17.70
C LEU A 4 -22.17 -17.68 18.03
N ASP A 5 -21.29 -17.68 19.02
CA ASP A 5 -20.42 -16.56 19.35
C ASP A 5 -19.52 -16.34 18.13
N THR A 6 -19.98 -15.49 17.21
CA THR A 6 -19.22 -15.19 16.01
C THR A 6 -18.14 -14.22 16.43
N ASP A 7 -16.87 -14.63 16.36
CA ASP A 7 -15.67 -13.82 16.66
C ASP A 7 -15.46 -12.65 15.66
N TRP A 8 -16.54 -12.16 15.06
CA TRP A 8 -16.59 -11.03 14.13
C TRP A 8 -16.96 -9.75 14.88
N GLU A 9 -16.41 -8.64 14.45
CA GLU A 9 -16.78 -7.33 14.99
C GLU A 9 -18.16 -6.91 14.47
N ASP A 10 -19.01 -6.47 15.39
CA ASP A 10 -20.32 -5.92 15.06
C ASP A 10 -20.17 -4.58 14.35
N PHE A 11 -20.81 -4.44 13.18
CA PHE A 11 -20.81 -3.18 12.46
C PHE A 11 -21.80 -2.20 13.11
N PRO A 12 -21.39 -0.95 13.41
CA PRO A 12 -22.30 0.05 13.94
C PRO A 12 -23.39 0.38 12.93
N SER A 13 -24.57 0.79 13.44
CA SER A 13 -25.58 1.38 12.58
C SER A 13 -25.06 2.70 11.97
N TYR A 14 -25.62 3.14 10.85
CA TYR A 14 -25.23 4.43 10.25
C TYR A 14 -25.40 5.60 11.22
N SER A 15 -26.40 5.57 12.10
CA SER A 15 -26.59 6.57 13.15
C SER A 15 -25.50 6.52 14.22
N ASP A 16 -25.08 5.32 14.62
CA ASP A 16 -23.99 5.16 15.59
C ASP A 16 -22.67 5.61 15.01
N LEU A 17 -22.40 5.28 13.74
CA LEU A 17 -21.22 5.76 13.02
C LEU A 17 -21.21 7.29 12.91
N ALA A 18 -22.34 7.90 12.51
CA ALA A 18 -22.44 9.35 12.39
C ALA A 18 -22.21 10.06 13.74
N ARG A 19 -22.81 9.55 14.82
CA ARG A 19 -22.59 10.04 16.18
C ARG A 19 -21.13 9.89 16.60
N GLY A 20 -20.52 8.72 16.37
CA GLY A 20 -19.12 8.47 16.69
C GLY A 20 -18.16 9.41 15.96
N ILE A 21 -18.40 9.68 14.67
CA ILE A 21 -17.62 10.67 13.90
C ILE A 21 -17.79 12.07 14.50
N GLN A 22 -19.01 12.48 14.85
CA GLN A 22 -19.26 13.79 15.45
C GLN A 22 -18.55 13.94 16.80
N GLU A 23 -18.63 12.92 17.66
CA GLU A 23 -17.95 12.90 18.96
C GLU A 23 -16.42 12.94 18.79
N PHE A 24 -15.87 12.15 17.86
CA PHE A 24 -14.43 12.15 17.55
C PHE A 24 -13.95 13.52 17.06
N LEU A 25 -14.67 14.12 16.11
CA LEU A 25 -14.32 15.44 15.57
C LEU A 25 -14.43 16.53 16.63
N ALA A 26 -15.50 16.51 17.45
CA ALA A 26 -15.67 17.47 18.53
C ALA A 26 -14.56 17.36 19.58
N LYS A 27 -14.22 16.13 19.99
CA LYS A 27 -13.13 15.85 20.92
C LYS A 27 -11.78 16.31 20.35
N THR A 28 -11.47 15.90 19.12
CA THR A 28 -10.22 16.27 18.43
C THR A 28 -10.11 17.80 18.30
N TYR A 29 -11.20 18.48 17.97
CA TYR A 29 -11.22 19.94 17.87
C TYR A 29 -10.94 20.62 19.21
N GLN A 30 -11.59 20.16 20.29
CA GLN A 30 -11.37 20.68 21.64
C GLN A 30 -9.91 20.48 22.09
N GLU A 31 -9.39 19.26 21.95
CA GLU A 31 -8.02 18.94 22.37
C GLU A 31 -6.98 19.71 21.56
N THR A 32 -7.15 19.78 20.23
CA THR A 32 -6.15 20.38 19.34
C THR A 32 -6.18 21.91 19.35
N PHE A 33 -7.35 22.53 19.37
CA PHE A 33 -7.48 23.98 19.16
C PHE A 33 -7.84 24.77 20.42
N ILE A 34 -8.44 24.14 21.43
CA ILE A 34 -8.88 24.82 22.65
C ILE A 34 -7.93 24.53 23.81
N GLU A 35 -7.63 23.27 24.10
CA GLU A 35 -6.79 22.88 25.24
C GLU A 35 -5.30 22.96 24.92
N LYS A 36 -4.85 22.41 23.79
CA LYS A 36 -3.43 22.34 23.44
C LYS A 36 -3.04 23.45 22.46
N ARG A 37 -2.92 24.69 22.96
CA ARG A 37 -2.29 25.79 22.22
C ARG A 37 -0.76 25.63 22.20
N GLU A 38 -0.26 24.48 21.80
CA GLU A 38 1.14 24.37 21.40
C GLU A 38 1.23 24.86 19.96
N HIS A 39 2.11 25.83 19.72
CA HIS A 39 2.50 26.19 18.36
C HIS A 39 3.13 24.94 17.73
N LEU A 40 2.34 24.18 16.96
CA LEU A 40 2.85 23.17 16.02
C LEU A 40 3.83 23.90 15.10
N SER A 41 5.11 23.87 15.44
CA SER A 41 6.16 24.35 14.56
C SER A 41 6.23 23.37 13.40
N ILE A 42 6.53 23.87 12.20
CA ILE A 42 6.75 23.02 11.02
C ILE A 42 7.84 21.96 11.30
N GLU A 43 8.72 22.19 12.27
CA GLU A 43 9.72 21.21 12.71
C GLU A 43 9.09 19.95 13.36
N SER A 44 7.96 20.06 14.07
CA SER A 44 7.31 18.87 14.66
C SER A 44 6.64 18.00 13.59
N THR A 45 6.19 18.56 12.47
CA THR A 45 5.62 17.79 11.35
C THR A 45 6.63 16.83 10.72
N TRP A 46 7.93 17.15 10.73
CA TRP A 46 8.97 16.24 10.25
C TRP A 46 9.27 15.09 11.22
N SER A 47 8.96 15.25 12.51
CA SER A 47 9.07 14.19 13.51
C SER A 47 8.07 13.05 13.30
N TYR A 48 7.03 13.28 12.48
CA TYR A 48 6.02 12.28 12.11
C TYR A 48 6.30 11.60 10.78
N TYR A 49 7.40 11.96 10.09
CA TYR A 49 7.81 11.31 8.85
C TYR A 49 9.07 10.48 9.12
N ASN A 50 8.91 9.39 9.87
CA ASN A 50 10.02 8.55 10.34
C ASN A 50 10.51 7.53 9.30
N PHE A 51 10.66 7.95 8.04
CA PHE A 51 11.41 7.15 7.07
C PHE A 51 12.90 7.19 7.44
N SER A 52 13.42 6.07 7.93
CA SER A 52 14.85 5.95 8.18
C SER A 52 15.62 6.05 6.85
N SER A 53 16.85 6.55 6.89
CA SER A 53 17.74 6.50 5.72
C SER A 53 17.93 5.06 5.21
N PHE A 54 17.83 4.07 6.11
CA PHE A 54 17.81 2.67 5.75
C PHE A 54 16.59 2.31 4.90
N ASP A 55 15.38 2.73 5.30
CA ASP A 55 14.14 2.46 4.57
C ASP A 55 14.15 3.10 3.19
N ILE A 56 14.61 4.34 3.09
CA ILE A 56 14.76 5.04 1.80
C ILE A 56 15.72 4.27 0.88
N THR A 57 16.87 3.85 1.43
CA THR A 57 17.86 3.07 0.68
C THR A 57 17.27 1.73 0.22
N LEU A 58 16.54 1.05 1.10
CA LEU A 58 15.87 -0.21 0.79
C LEU A 58 14.82 -0.05 -0.31
N VAL A 59 13.97 0.98 -0.24
CA VAL A 59 12.96 1.27 -1.28
C VAL A 59 13.61 1.55 -2.63
N VAL A 60 14.69 2.33 -2.66
CA VAL A 60 15.43 2.60 -3.90
C VAL A 60 16.04 1.30 -4.46
N LEU A 61 16.71 0.51 -3.61
CA LEU A 61 17.27 -0.78 -4.02
C LEU A 61 16.18 -1.73 -4.54
N LEU A 62 15.05 -1.84 -3.85
CA LEU A 62 13.92 -2.65 -4.28
C LEU A 62 13.36 -2.18 -5.62
N SER A 63 13.26 -0.87 -5.87
CA SER A 63 12.80 -0.35 -7.16
C SER A 63 13.73 -0.72 -8.33
N ILE A 64 15.05 -0.75 -8.09
CA ILE A 64 16.03 -1.22 -9.05
C ILE A 64 15.85 -2.74 -9.27
N VAL A 65 15.74 -3.51 -8.19
CA VAL A 65 15.51 -4.97 -8.25
C VAL A 65 14.24 -5.28 -9.06
N TRP A 66 13.13 -4.58 -8.81
CA TRP A 66 11.90 -4.74 -9.59
C TRP A 66 12.09 -4.40 -11.06
N SER A 67 12.88 -3.38 -11.38
CA SER A 67 13.20 -3.02 -12.77
C SER A 67 13.97 -4.13 -13.48
N VAL A 68 14.96 -4.71 -12.80
CA VAL A 68 15.75 -5.83 -13.33
C VAL A 68 14.88 -7.09 -13.50
N LEU A 69 14.09 -7.45 -12.49
CA LEU A 69 13.19 -8.60 -12.53
C LEU A 69 12.12 -8.44 -13.63
N ARG A 70 11.59 -7.23 -13.82
CA ARG A 70 10.68 -6.91 -14.92
C ARG A 70 11.33 -7.19 -16.27
N TYR A 71 12.56 -6.71 -16.46
CA TYR A 71 13.29 -6.91 -17.71
C TYR A 71 13.53 -8.40 -17.98
N MET A 72 14.06 -9.13 -16.98
CA MET A 72 14.31 -10.57 -17.09
C MET A 72 13.04 -11.37 -17.40
N SER A 73 11.95 -11.13 -16.66
CA SER A 73 10.67 -11.80 -16.90
C SER A 73 10.07 -11.45 -18.26
N THR A 74 10.24 -10.21 -18.73
CA THR A 74 9.81 -9.77 -20.05
C THR A 74 10.51 -10.54 -21.17
N GLU A 75 11.84 -10.61 -21.13
CA GLU A 75 12.62 -11.26 -22.19
C GLU A 75 12.54 -12.78 -22.13
N TRP A 76 12.55 -13.38 -20.95
CA TRP A 76 12.69 -14.83 -20.80
C TRP A 76 11.37 -15.57 -20.67
N ILE A 77 10.29 -14.91 -20.26
CA ILE A 77 9.01 -15.56 -19.98
C ILE A 77 7.92 -14.94 -20.84
N PHE A 78 7.67 -13.64 -20.72
CA PHE A 78 6.48 -13.01 -21.29
C PHE A 78 6.50 -12.93 -22.82
N LYS A 79 7.61 -12.50 -23.42
CA LYS A 79 7.74 -12.48 -24.89
C LYS A 79 7.68 -13.89 -25.50
N PRO A 80 8.43 -14.90 -25.00
CA PRO A 80 8.31 -16.27 -25.49
C PRO A 80 6.90 -16.84 -25.38
N LEU A 81 6.21 -16.62 -24.26
CA LEU A 81 4.82 -17.04 -24.08
C LEU A 81 3.88 -16.35 -25.08
N ALA A 82 4.05 -15.04 -25.30
CA ALA A 82 3.23 -14.29 -26.25
C ALA A 82 3.39 -14.79 -27.69
N HIS A 83 4.61 -15.21 -28.07
CA HIS A 83 4.89 -15.86 -29.35
C HIS A 83 4.32 -17.28 -29.42
N HIS A 84 4.47 -18.07 -28.35
CA HIS A 84 3.97 -19.44 -28.27
C HIS A 84 2.44 -19.51 -28.44
N TYR A 85 1.70 -18.60 -27.79
CA TYR A 85 0.25 -18.48 -27.95
C TYR A 85 -0.18 -17.74 -29.23
N ALA A 86 0.76 -17.43 -30.14
CA ALA A 86 0.51 -16.75 -31.41
C ALA A 86 -0.38 -15.51 -31.29
N LEU A 87 -0.16 -14.70 -30.24
CA LEU A 87 -0.94 -13.49 -30.01
C LEU A 87 -0.78 -12.52 -31.18
N THR A 88 -1.78 -11.66 -31.43
CA THR A 88 -1.64 -10.60 -32.44
C THR A 88 -0.45 -9.69 -32.12
N PRO A 89 0.21 -9.07 -33.10
CA PRO A 89 1.36 -8.19 -32.86
C PRO A 89 1.06 -7.08 -31.84
N THR A 90 -0.16 -6.55 -31.86
CA THR A 90 -0.65 -5.57 -30.87
C THR A 90 -0.66 -6.13 -29.44
N ASN A 91 -1.13 -7.37 -29.26
CA ASN A 91 -1.20 -8.02 -27.95
C ASN A 91 0.17 -8.49 -27.47
N GLN A 92 1.04 -8.96 -28.37
CA GLN A 92 2.43 -9.30 -28.03
C GLN A 92 3.18 -8.10 -27.44
N ARG A 93 2.95 -6.89 -27.96
CA ARG A 93 3.56 -5.66 -27.43
C ARG A 93 3.02 -5.25 -26.05
N LYS A 94 1.75 -5.51 -25.77
CA LYS A 94 1.09 -5.10 -24.51
C LYS A 94 1.23 -6.12 -23.39
N MET A 95 1.31 -7.40 -23.75
CA MET A 95 1.29 -8.52 -22.81
C MET A 95 2.37 -8.42 -21.71
N PRO A 96 3.64 -8.10 -22.00
CA PRO A 96 4.67 -8.07 -20.94
C PRO A 96 4.39 -7.06 -19.83
N GLU A 97 3.86 -5.88 -20.17
CA GLU A 97 3.48 -4.86 -19.19
C GLU A 97 2.35 -5.37 -18.27
N SER A 98 1.31 -5.95 -18.86
CA SER A 98 0.17 -6.49 -18.10
C SER A 98 0.56 -7.72 -17.28
N ALA A 99 1.38 -8.63 -17.83
CA ALA A 99 1.84 -9.83 -17.15
C ALA A 99 2.74 -9.51 -15.96
N TRP A 100 3.64 -8.52 -16.09
CA TRP A 100 4.47 -8.05 -14.98
C TRP A 100 3.62 -7.54 -13.81
N LYS A 101 2.66 -6.66 -14.10
CA LYS A 101 1.72 -6.13 -13.11
C LYS A 101 0.93 -7.27 -12.45
N PHE A 102 0.43 -8.22 -13.25
CA PHE A 102 -0.29 -9.39 -12.74
C PHE A 102 0.55 -10.21 -11.76
N VAL A 103 1.80 -10.55 -12.11
CA VAL A 103 2.70 -11.33 -11.24
C VAL A 103 2.93 -10.62 -9.91
N PHE A 104 3.27 -9.33 -9.95
CA PHE A 104 3.48 -8.56 -8.73
C PHE A 104 2.22 -8.52 -7.85
N TYR A 105 1.07 -8.15 -8.42
CA TYR A 105 -0.16 -8.02 -7.63
C TYR A 105 -0.66 -9.38 -7.12
N LEU A 106 -0.44 -10.46 -7.85
CA LEU A 106 -0.76 -11.80 -7.38
C LEU A 106 0.11 -12.18 -6.17
N CYS A 107 1.42 -11.94 -6.23
CA CYS A 107 2.33 -12.19 -5.11
C CYS A 107 2.01 -11.31 -3.89
N ALA A 108 1.81 -10.01 -4.12
CA ALA A 108 1.47 -9.06 -3.06
C ALA A 108 0.12 -9.42 -2.40
N TRP A 109 -0.91 -9.71 -3.19
CA TRP A 109 -2.21 -10.14 -2.68
C TRP A 109 -2.10 -11.44 -1.88
N SER A 110 -1.34 -12.42 -2.37
CA SER A 110 -1.17 -13.71 -1.68
C SER A 110 -0.45 -13.54 -0.36
N TYR A 111 0.59 -12.69 -0.31
CA TYR A 111 1.31 -12.39 0.92
C TYR A 111 0.43 -11.64 1.93
N THR A 112 -0.30 -10.62 1.48
CA THR A 112 -1.28 -9.91 2.33
C THR A 112 -2.35 -10.85 2.87
N CYS A 113 -2.89 -11.74 2.03
CA CYS A 113 -3.86 -12.75 2.45
C CYS A 113 -3.28 -13.67 3.53
N TYR A 114 -2.02 -14.11 3.35
CA TYR A 114 -1.33 -14.89 4.37
C TYR A 114 -1.20 -14.11 5.69
N VAL A 115 -0.66 -12.88 5.65
CA VAL A 115 -0.45 -12.07 6.85
C VAL A 115 -1.76 -11.77 7.57
N VAL A 116 -2.77 -11.28 6.84
CA VAL A 116 -4.02 -10.75 7.43
C VAL A 116 -5.02 -11.84 7.81
N ILE A 117 -5.05 -12.97 7.09
CA ILE A 117 -6.09 -13.99 7.25
C ILE A 117 -5.53 -15.30 7.78
N LEU A 118 -4.39 -15.78 7.25
CA LEU A 118 -3.92 -17.15 7.50
C LEU A 118 -2.90 -17.26 8.63
N SER A 119 -2.17 -16.18 8.95
CA SER A 119 -1.10 -16.20 9.95
C SER A 119 -1.61 -16.44 11.37
N GLY A 120 -2.84 -16.02 11.66
CA GLY A 120 -3.42 -15.98 13.00
C GLY A 120 -2.86 -14.86 13.90
N ASN A 121 -1.90 -14.05 13.42
CA ASN A 121 -1.29 -12.96 14.17
C ASN A 121 -2.19 -11.71 14.23
N TYR A 122 -3.06 -11.54 13.23
CA TYR A 122 -3.94 -10.39 13.10
C TYR A 122 -5.38 -10.83 12.94
N LYS A 123 -6.30 -10.00 13.43
CA LYS A 123 -7.74 -10.15 13.20
C LYS A 123 -8.29 -9.06 12.29
N PHE A 124 -7.48 -8.38 11.48
CA PHE A 124 -7.93 -7.22 10.71
C PHE A 124 -9.09 -7.53 9.75
N PHE A 125 -9.24 -8.77 9.30
CA PHE A 125 -10.37 -9.16 8.45
C PHE A 125 -11.67 -9.36 9.24
N GLN A 126 -11.59 -10.01 10.40
CA GLN A 126 -12.75 -10.34 11.24
C GLN A 126 -13.15 -9.19 12.18
N LYS A 127 -12.16 -8.42 12.64
CA LYS A 127 -12.26 -7.28 13.56
C LYS A 127 -11.41 -6.11 13.07
N PRO A 128 -11.86 -5.35 12.06
CA PRO A 128 -11.09 -4.26 11.48
C PRO A 128 -10.60 -3.20 12.48
N SER A 129 -11.33 -2.93 13.57
CA SER A 129 -10.89 -1.93 14.57
C SER A 129 -9.62 -2.33 15.32
N THR A 130 -9.26 -3.61 15.33
CA THR A 130 -8.05 -4.11 15.97
C THR A 130 -6.76 -3.55 15.35
N VAL A 131 -6.83 -2.94 14.16
CA VAL A 131 -5.70 -2.20 13.57
C VAL A 131 -5.22 -1.04 14.44
N TRP A 132 -6.10 -0.51 15.31
CA TRP A 132 -5.79 0.58 16.22
C TRP A 132 -5.40 0.11 17.63
N GLU A 133 -5.50 -1.19 17.92
CA GLU A 133 -5.12 -1.73 19.23
C GLU A 133 -3.61 -1.58 19.44
N ASN A 134 -3.24 -0.89 20.53
CA ASN A 134 -1.85 -0.56 20.85
C ASN A 134 -1.11 0.21 19.74
N TRP A 135 -1.84 0.87 18.84
CA TRP A 135 -1.22 1.73 17.82
C TRP A 135 -0.63 2.97 18.48
N ASN A 136 0.64 3.22 18.18
CA ASN A 136 1.39 4.39 18.64
C ASN A 136 2.20 4.94 17.48
N LEU A 137 2.17 6.26 17.32
CA LEU A 137 2.89 7.00 16.29
C LEU A 137 4.43 6.87 16.39
N ALA A 138 4.95 6.49 17.55
CA ALA A 138 6.38 6.29 17.76
C ALA A 138 6.86 4.87 17.40
N ASP A 139 5.95 3.90 17.24
CA ASP A 139 6.29 2.50 17.07
C ASP A 139 6.36 2.13 15.58
N ALA A 140 7.44 1.45 15.19
CA ALA A 140 7.56 0.92 13.83
C ALA A 140 6.54 -0.21 13.60
N PRO A 141 6.04 -0.38 12.36
CA PRO A 141 5.10 -1.46 12.07
C PRO A 141 5.76 -2.83 12.31
N PRO A 142 4.96 -3.85 12.70
CA PRO A 142 5.44 -5.23 12.79
C PRO A 142 6.15 -5.68 11.50
N MET A 143 7.14 -6.57 11.65
CA MET A 143 8.08 -6.90 10.56
C MET A 143 7.41 -7.45 9.29
N ASP A 144 6.34 -8.23 9.41
CA ASP A 144 5.58 -8.74 8.27
C ASP A 144 4.83 -7.63 7.52
N ILE A 145 4.19 -6.70 8.24
CA ILE A 145 3.57 -5.51 7.67
C ILE A 145 4.64 -4.56 7.09
N TYR A 146 5.79 -4.41 7.75
CA TYR A 146 6.93 -3.65 7.25
C TYR A 146 7.37 -4.14 5.86
N PHE A 147 7.50 -5.46 5.66
CA PHE A 147 7.85 -6.00 4.34
C PHE A 147 6.79 -5.68 3.28
N MET A 148 5.50 -5.68 3.65
CA MET A 148 4.43 -5.25 2.75
C MET A 148 4.60 -3.79 2.33
N TYR A 149 4.91 -2.89 3.27
CA TYR A 149 5.16 -1.48 2.98
C TYR A 149 6.36 -1.28 2.06
N MET A 150 7.51 -1.87 2.39
CA MET A 150 8.74 -1.70 1.61
C MET A 150 8.61 -2.27 0.20
N ALA A 151 8.01 -3.45 0.06
CA ALA A 151 7.77 -4.07 -1.25
C ALA A 151 6.86 -3.21 -2.13
N GLN A 152 5.76 -2.69 -1.57
CA GLN A 152 4.83 -1.82 -2.29
C GLN A 152 5.47 -0.48 -2.66
N CYS A 153 6.12 0.20 -1.71
CA CYS A 153 6.85 1.44 -1.99
C CYS A 153 7.88 1.26 -3.12
N GLY A 154 8.71 0.21 -3.03
CA GLY A 154 9.69 -0.10 -4.07
C GLY A 154 9.04 -0.36 -5.44
N PHE A 155 7.92 -1.10 -5.48
CA PHE A 155 7.22 -1.39 -6.72
C PHE A 155 6.52 -0.18 -7.33
N TYR A 156 5.91 0.68 -6.51
CA TYR A 156 5.27 1.90 -6.99
C TYR A 156 6.30 2.94 -7.46
N LEU A 157 7.48 3.01 -6.81
CA LEU A 157 8.60 3.81 -7.30
C LEU A 157 9.13 3.28 -8.63
N HIS A 158 9.30 1.96 -8.75
CA HIS A 158 9.60 1.30 -10.03
C HIS A 158 8.52 1.62 -11.09
N SER A 159 7.23 1.58 -10.73
CA SER A 159 6.11 1.82 -11.65
C SER A 159 6.08 3.27 -12.14
N LEU A 160 6.47 4.22 -11.30
CA LEU A 160 6.66 5.62 -11.69
C LEU A 160 7.79 5.76 -12.72
N TYR A 161 8.97 5.18 -12.43
CA TYR A 161 10.10 5.14 -13.38
C TYR A 161 9.72 4.47 -14.70
N ALA A 162 9.05 3.32 -14.62
CA ALA A 162 8.54 2.58 -15.76
C ALA A 162 7.59 3.41 -16.62
N THR A 163 6.61 4.09 -16.01
CA THR A 163 5.65 4.92 -16.72
C THR A 163 6.35 6.08 -17.46
N LEU A 164 7.40 6.65 -16.86
CA LEU A 164 8.15 7.75 -17.44
C LEU A 164 9.04 7.32 -18.61
N PHE A 165 9.75 6.20 -18.47
CA PHE A 165 10.87 5.86 -19.36
C PHE A 165 10.76 4.54 -20.11
N LEU A 166 9.98 3.57 -19.61
CA LEU A 166 9.90 2.22 -20.19
C LEU A 166 8.58 1.98 -20.94
N ASP A 167 7.49 2.51 -20.42
CA ASP A 167 6.15 2.25 -20.92
C ASP A 167 5.83 3.20 -22.08
N THR A 168 5.03 2.73 -23.03
CA THR A 168 4.52 3.59 -24.10
C THR A 168 3.53 4.58 -23.52
N TRP A 169 3.76 5.87 -23.73
CA TRP A 169 2.82 6.91 -23.32
C TRP A 169 1.47 6.78 -24.02
N ARG A 170 0.41 6.80 -23.22
CA ARG A 170 -0.99 6.72 -23.60
C ARG A 170 -1.74 7.89 -22.98
N LYS A 171 -3.00 8.10 -23.38
CA LYS A 171 -3.84 9.22 -22.89
C LYS A 171 -4.05 9.17 -21.36
N ASP A 172 -3.98 7.98 -20.78
CA ASP A 172 -4.10 7.71 -19.35
C ASP A 172 -2.77 7.72 -18.58
N SER A 173 -1.61 7.81 -19.26
CA SER A 173 -0.30 7.76 -18.59
C SER A 173 -0.09 8.86 -17.55
N PHE A 174 -0.59 10.07 -17.82
CA PHE A 174 -0.52 11.16 -16.84
C PHE A 174 -1.34 10.88 -15.58
N VAL A 175 -2.54 10.31 -15.75
CA VAL A 175 -3.41 9.91 -14.64
C VAL A 175 -2.73 8.79 -13.83
N MET A 176 -2.11 7.81 -14.50
CA MET A 176 -1.35 6.74 -13.83
C MET A 176 -0.13 7.27 -13.07
N MET A 177 0.56 8.27 -13.60
CA MET A 177 1.68 8.93 -12.92
C MET A 177 1.23 9.63 -11.64
N ILE A 178 0.16 10.42 -11.71
CA ILE A 178 -0.44 11.06 -10.52
C ILE A 178 -0.89 9.98 -9.52
N HIS A 179 -1.54 8.92 -10.00
CA HIS A 179 -1.94 7.81 -9.16
C HIS A 179 -0.73 7.21 -8.42
N HIS A 180 0.38 6.92 -9.09
CA HIS A 180 1.57 6.38 -8.44
C HIS A 180 2.17 7.34 -7.41
N ILE A 181 2.20 8.66 -7.69
CA ILE A 181 2.65 9.67 -6.72
C ILE A 181 1.74 9.69 -5.49
N LEU A 182 0.42 9.70 -5.69
CA LEU A 182 -0.55 9.68 -4.60
C LEU A 182 -0.46 8.39 -3.81
N THR A 183 -0.33 7.24 -4.46
CA THR A 183 -0.20 5.95 -3.79
C THR A 183 1.10 5.88 -2.99
N LEU A 184 2.23 6.36 -3.51
CA LEU A 184 3.47 6.49 -2.73
C LEU A 184 3.26 7.39 -1.52
N GLY A 185 2.60 8.54 -1.69
CA GLY A 185 2.29 9.44 -0.57
C GLY A 185 1.42 8.77 0.49
N LEU A 186 0.34 8.11 0.10
CA LEU A 186 -0.57 7.40 1.01
C LEU A 186 0.12 6.26 1.76
N ILE A 187 0.94 5.47 1.05
CA ILE A 187 1.70 4.38 1.68
C ILE A 187 2.71 4.95 2.66
N SER A 188 3.46 5.99 2.28
CA SER A 188 4.47 6.59 3.16
C SER A 188 3.85 7.24 4.39
N ILE A 189 2.70 7.92 4.25
CA ILE A 189 1.96 8.49 5.38
C ILE A 189 1.39 7.37 6.27
N SER A 190 0.97 6.24 5.70
CA SER A 190 0.49 5.11 6.49
C SER A 190 1.60 4.38 7.24
N TYR A 191 2.83 4.40 6.73
CA TYR A 191 4.00 3.80 7.36
C TYR A 191 4.56 4.65 8.50
N SER A 192 4.51 5.98 8.34
CA SER A 192 5.13 6.95 9.25
C SER A 192 4.22 7.30 10.41
#